data_AF-A0A957RHP2-F1
#
_entry.id   AF-A0A957RHP2-F1
#
_cell.length_a   1.000
_cell.length_b   1.000
_cell.length_c   1.000
_cell.angle_alpha   90.00
_cell.angle_beta   90.00
_cell.angle_gamma   90.00
#
_symmetry.space_group_name_H-M   'P 1'
#
loop_
_entity.id
_entity.type
_entity.pdbx_description
1 polymer ?
#
loop_
_entity_poly.entity_id
_entity_poly.type
_entity_poly.pdbx_seq_one_letter_code
_entity_poly.pdbx_strand_id
1 'polypeptide(L)'
;MAFHWLETAAENGVPPELTAPLDAHRLVMQGTKHQPVRCVALAGEIGGCVACSIYDQRPSPCRELRVSQENGTPSEQCDRARLAWGLQPLRPEDFTVYPAFDFPTTTEAGPELPNAA
;
A
#
# COMPACT_ATOMS: atom_id res chain seq x y z
N MET A 1 -1.15 -4.18 -12.12
CA MET A 1 -1.85 -2.90 -12.39
C MET A 1 -0.87 -1.98 -13.09
N ALA A 2 -1.34 -1.19 -14.05
CA ALA A 2 -0.53 -0.28 -14.84
C ALA A 2 -1.10 1.13 -14.76
N PHE A 3 -0.25 2.14 -14.96
CA PHE A 3 -0.62 3.56 -14.89
C PHE A 3 0.09 4.35 -16.00
N HIS A 4 -0.39 5.55 -16.31
CA HIS A 4 0.17 6.35 -17.40
C HIS A 4 1.54 6.94 -17.00
N TRP A 5 2.49 7.00 -17.93
CA TRP A 5 3.85 7.49 -17.65
C TRP A 5 3.91 8.94 -17.13
N LEU A 6 2.87 9.75 -17.36
CA LEU A 6 2.79 11.10 -16.79
C LEU A 6 2.75 11.11 -15.26
N GLU A 7 2.31 10.03 -14.61
CA GLU A 7 2.27 9.95 -13.15
C GLU A 7 3.65 9.86 -12.50
N THR A 8 4.72 9.55 -13.25
CA THR A 8 6.10 9.70 -12.77
C THR A 8 6.68 11.09 -13.01
N ALA A 9 6.08 11.86 -13.92
CA ALA A 9 6.56 13.19 -14.31
C ALA A 9 5.96 14.33 -13.45
N ALA A 10 4.95 14.02 -12.63
CA ALA A 10 4.35 14.99 -11.70
C ALA A 10 5.32 15.33 -10.56
N GLU A 11 5.16 16.51 -9.95
CA GLU A 11 6.00 17.00 -8.85
C GLU A 11 6.04 16.05 -7.64
N ASN A 12 4.89 15.45 -7.29
CA ASN A 12 4.76 14.36 -6.31
C ASN A 12 4.42 13.04 -7.00
N GLY A 13 5.01 12.82 -8.17
CA GLY A 13 4.84 11.61 -8.97
C GLY A 13 5.60 10.42 -8.42
N VAL A 14 5.33 9.24 -8.96
CA VAL A 14 6.04 8.01 -8.61
C VAL A 14 7.52 8.14 -9.01
N PRO A 15 8.49 7.81 -8.13
CA PRO A 15 9.90 7.78 -8.51
C PRO A 15 10.15 6.82 -9.69
N PRO A 16 10.71 7.28 -10.82
CA PRO A 16 10.88 6.47 -12.03
C PRO A 16 11.64 5.16 -11.80
N GLU A 17 12.63 5.17 -10.91
CA GLU A 17 13.45 4.02 -10.53
C GLU A 17 12.68 2.89 -9.85
N LEU A 18 11.46 3.14 -9.37
CA LEU A 18 10.56 2.14 -8.80
C LEU A 18 9.57 1.58 -9.83
N THR A 19 9.68 2.00 -11.09
CA THR A 19 8.77 1.64 -12.18
C THR A 19 9.48 0.83 -13.27
N ALA A 20 8.70 0.14 -14.10
CA ALA A 20 9.17 -0.52 -15.30
C ALA A 20 8.17 -0.30 -16.45
N PRO A 21 8.63 -0.15 -17.70
CA PRO A 21 7.75 0.01 -18.85
C PRO A 21 6.90 -1.24 -19.05
N LEU A 22 5.60 -1.05 -19.31
CA LEU A 22 4.70 -2.10 -19.77
C LEU A 22 4.52 -2.02 -21.28
N ASP A 23 4.27 -0.82 -21.79
CA ASP A 23 4.15 -0.50 -23.21
C ASP A 23 4.48 1.00 -23.44
N ALA A 24 4.18 1.52 -24.63
CA ALA A 24 4.52 2.88 -25.05
C ALA A 24 3.96 3.99 -24.13
N HIS A 25 2.83 3.75 -23.46
CA HIS A 25 2.15 4.79 -22.66
C HIS A 25 1.94 4.40 -21.20
N ARG A 26 2.26 3.17 -20.82
CA ARG A 26 1.98 2.66 -19.48
C ARG A 26 3.22 2.10 -18.79
N LEU A 27 3.30 2.40 -17.51
CA LEU A 27 4.27 1.87 -16.56
C LEU A 27 3.59 0.92 -15.58
N VAL A 28 4.38 0.09 -14.94
CA VAL A 28 3.99 -0.73 -13.79
C VAL A 28 4.99 -0.53 -12.66
N MET A 29 4.56 -0.75 -11.41
CA MET A 29 5.50 -0.80 -10.29
C MET A 29 6.42 -2.01 -10.42
N GLN A 30 7.71 -1.84 -10.17
CA GLN A 30 8.65 -2.96 -10.12
C GLN A 30 8.22 -3.99 -9.07
N GLY A 31 8.47 -5.26 -9.36
CA GLY A 31 8.03 -6.39 -8.53
C GLY A 31 6.56 -6.81 -8.72
N THR A 32 5.79 -6.09 -9.55
CA THR A 32 4.37 -6.46 -9.82
C THR A 32 4.13 -7.26 -11.11
N LYS A 33 5.17 -7.51 -11.90
CA LYS A 33 5.09 -8.28 -13.16
C LYS A 33 5.11 -9.80 -12.98
N HIS A 34 5.61 -10.28 -11.85
CA HIS A 34 5.79 -11.71 -11.59
C HIS A 34 5.00 -12.13 -10.36
N GLN A 35 4.69 -13.43 -10.28
CA GLN A 35 4.09 -14.03 -9.10
C GLN A 35 5.17 -14.65 -8.20
N PRO A 36 5.04 -14.56 -6.87
CA PRO A 36 4.02 -13.80 -6.15
C PRO A 36 4.24 -12.28 -6.30
N VAL A 37 3.15 -11.52 -6.46
CA VAL A 37 3.20 -10.07 -6.69
C VAL A 37 3.68 -9.38 -5.42
N ARG A 38 4.86 -8.73 -5.48
CA ARG A 38 5.43 -7.94 -4.37
C ARG A 38 6.05 -6.66 -4.90
N CYS A 39 5.38 -5.52 -4.69
CA CYS A 39 5.94 -4.21 -5.06
C CYS A 39 7.26 -3.96 -4.31
N VAL A 40 8.27 -3.44 -5.01
CA VAL A 40 9.57 -3.08 -4.39
C VAL A 40 9.45 -1.98 -3.34
N ALA A 41 8.44 -1.12 -3.44
CA ALA A 41 8.16 -0.06 -2.47
C ALA A 41 7.33 -0.53 -1.26
N LEU A 42 6.97 -1.82 -1.19
CA LEU A 42 6.31 -2.38 -0.01
C LEU A 42 7.37 -2.77 1.02
N ALA A 43 7.43 -2.01 2.11
CA ALA A 43 8.30 -2.26 3.24
C ALA A 43 7.59 -3.17 4.27
N GLY A 44 8.38 -3.97 4.98
CA GLY A 44 7.89 -4.91 5.99
C GLY A 44 7.56 -6.31 5.45
N GLU A 45 6.86 -7.08 6.27
CA GLU A 45 6.54 -8.48 6.05
C GLU A 45 5.04 -8.70 5.87
N ILE A 46 4.64 -9.31 4.74
CA ILE A 46 3.23 -9.57 4.44
C ILE A 46 2.69 -10.60 5.43
N GLY A 47 1.55 -10.27 6.05
CA GLY A 47 0.98 -11.03 7.18
C GLY A 47 1.34 -10.45 8.55
N GLY A 48 2.36 -9.58 8.61
CA GLY A 48 2.68 -8.74 9.76
C GLY A 48 2.44 -7.26 9.45
N CYS A 49 3.36 -6.40 9.90
CA CYS A 49 3.32 -4.97 9.63
C CYS A 49 3.95 -4.65 8.27
N VAL A 50 3.17 -3.96 7.41
CA VAL A 50 3.64 -3.46 6.12
C VAL A 50 3.26 -2.00 5.92
N ALA A 51 4.06 -1.28 5.15
CA ALA A 51 3.76 0.08 4.71
C ALA A 51 4.33 0.33 3.32
N CYS A 52 3.71 1.25 2.57
CA CYS A 52 4.29 1.73 1.32
C CYS A 52 5.31 2.83 1.65
N SER A 53 6.56 2.67 1.22
CA SER A 53 7.63 3.65 1.47
C SER A 53 7.45 4.97 0.70
N ILE A 54 6.56 4.99 -0.30
CA ILE A 54 6.25 6.15 -1.15
C ILE A 54 4.77 6.54 -1.06
N TYR A 55 4.14 6.38 0.10
CA TYR A 55 2.68 6.48 0.28
C TYR A 55 2.06 7.75 -0.35
N ASP A 56 2.73 8.90 -0.22
CA ASP A 56 2.27 10.19 -0.75
C ASP A 56 2.49 10.35 -2.26
N GLN A 57 3.40 9.57 -2.84
CA GLN A 57 3.76 9.57 -4.26
C GLN A 57 3.11 8.40 -5.02
N ARG A 58 2.12 7.72 -4.43
CA ARG A 58 1.46 6.57 -5.06
C ARG A 58 0.77 6.95 -6.37
N PRO A 59 0.83 6.08 -7.40
CA PRO A 59 0.07 6.27 -8.62
C PRO A 59 -1.43 6.02 -8.38
N SER A 60 -2.26 6.47 -9.32
CA SER A 60 -3.71 6.32 -9.32
C SER A 60 -4.18 4.90 -8.98
N PRO A 61 -3.65 3.80 -9.55
CA PRO A 61 -4.18 2.48 -9.24
C PRO A 61 -3.87 2.03 -7.80
N CYS A 62 -2.80 2.55 -7.19
CA CYS A 62 -2.47 2.28 -5.80
C CYS A 62 -3.31 3.13 -4.82
N ARG A 63 -3.80 4.30 -5.25
CA ARG A 63 -4.73 5.13 -4.46
C ARG A 63 -6.16 4.61 -4.52
N GLU A 64 -6.54 4.05 -5.65
CA GLU A 64 -7.88 3.48 -5.90
C GLU A 64 -8.11 2.13 -5.21
N LEU A 65 -7.04 1.45 -4.78
CA LEU A 65 -7.15 0.20 -4.04
C LEU A 65 -7.85 0.46 -2.69
N ARG A 66 -9.08 -0.05 -2.57
CA ARG A 66 -9.84 -0.01 -1.31
C ARG A 66 -9.49 -1.19 -0.41
N VAL A 67 -9.41 -0.91 0.88
CA VAL A 67 -9.26 -1.95 1.90
C VAL A 67 -10.56 -2.76 1.97
N SER A 68 -10.45 -4.09 1.99
CA SER A 68 -11.63 -4.95 2.10
C SER A 68 -12.35 -4.65 3.42
N GLN A 69 -13.67 -4.49 3.38
CA GLN A 69 -14.54 -4.14 4.51
C GLN A 69 -14.39 -2.73 5.11
N GLU A 70 -13.62 -1.82 4.50
CA GLU A 70 -13.46 -0.42 4.98
C GLU A 70 -14.80 0.28 5.23
N ASN A 71 -15.79 0.01 4.38
CA ASN A 71 -17.16 0.52 4.50
C ASN A 71 -18.17 -0.64 4.52
N GLY A 72 -17.84 -1.74 5.20
CA GLY A 72 -18.67 -2.95 5.24
C GLY A 72 -18.85 -3.64 3.88
N THR A 73 -17.99 -3.32 2.91
CA THR A 73 -18.03 -3.87 1.54
C THR A 73 -16.72 -4.58 1.25
N PRO A 74 -16.76 -5.83 0.74
CA PRO A 74 -15.54 -6.54 0.36
C PRO A 74 -14.84 -5.86 -0.82
N SER A 75 -13.51 -5.97 -0.86
CA SER A 75 -12.69 -5.50 -1.97
C SER A 75 -12.04 -6.70 -2.64
N GLU A 76 -12.56 -7.12 -3.81
CA GLU A 76 -12.07 -8.30 -4.54
C GLU A 76 -10.55 -8.25 -4.79
N GLN A 77 -10.02 -7.06 -5.04
CA GLN A 77 -8.60 -6.89 -5.29
C GLN A 77 -7.77 -7.12 -4.02
N CYS A 78 -8.24 -6.61 -2.87
CA CYS A 78 -7.62 -6.84 -1.58
C CYS A 78 -7.69 -8.33 -1.19
N ASP A 79 -8.86 -8.95 -1.34
CA ASP A 79 -9.08 -10.37 -0.98
C ASP A 79 -8.25 -11.30 -1.85
N ARG A 80 -8.18 -11.04 -3.16
CA ARG A 80 -7.30 -11.79 -4.08
C ARG A 80 -5.82 -11.65 -3.71
N ALA A 81 -5.38 -10.44 -3.32
CA ALA A 81 -4.01 -10.22 -2.88
C ALA A 81 -3.70 -11.00 -1.60
N ARG A 82 -4.63 -11.00 -0.62
CA ARG A 82 -4.50 -11.78 0.61
C ARG A 82 -4.39 -13.27 0.33
N LEU A 83 -5.29 -13.82 -0.49
CA LEU A 83 -5.27 -15.23 -0.88
C LEU A 83 -3.97 -15.64 -1.60
N ALA A 84 -3.45 -14.77 -2.47
CA ALA A 84 -2.18 -15.02 -3.18
C ALA A 84 -0.97 -15.13 -2.23
N TRP A 85 -1.07 -14.57 -1.03
CA TRP A 85 -0.06 -14.65 0.03
C TRP A 85 -0.45 -15.62 1.16
N GLY A 86 -1.45 -16.47 0.95
CA GLY A 86 -1.91 -17.45 1.94
C GLY A 86 -2.67 -16.86 3.12
N LEU A 87 -3.08 -15.59 3.05
CA LEU A 87 -3.87 -14.92 4.06
C LEU A 87 -5.37 -15.08 3.78
N GLN A 88 -6.18 -15.24 4.84
CA GLN A 88 -7.63 -15.28 4.70
C GLN A 88 -8.19 -13.89 4.33
N PRO A 89 -9.22 -13.80 3.47
CA PRO A 89 -9.95 -12.56 3.22
C PRO A 89 -10.43 -11.89 4.51
N LEU A 90 -10.54 -10.56 4.50
CA LEU A 90 -11.00 -9.84 5.68
C LEU A 90 -12.52 -9.95 5.81
N ARG A 91 -12.97 -10.16 7.04
CA ARG A 91 -14.38 -10.14 7.43
C ARG A 91 -14.69 -8.84 8.17
N PRO A 92 -15.95 -8.41 8.21
CA PRO A 92 -16.33 -7.19 8.93
C PRO A 92 -15.85 -7.19 10.39
N GLU A 93 -15.87 -8.35 11.04
CA GLU A 93 -15.44 -8.50 12.45
C GLU A 93 -13.96 -8.16 12.66
N ASP A 94 -13.11 -8.35 11.64
CA ASP A 94 -11.67 -8.11 11.74
C ASP A 94 -11.34 -6.61 11.92
N PHE A 95 -12.29 -5.70 11.62
CA PHE A 95 -12.18 -4.25 11.85
C PHE A 95 -12.80 -3.80 13.19
N THR A 96 -13.58 -4.66 13.83
CA THR A 96 -14.25 -4.34 15.11
C THR A 96 -13.34 -4.54 16.33
N VAL A 97 -12.15 -5.11 16.13
CA VAL A 97 -11.15 -5.33 17.16
C VAL A 97 -10.09 -4.24 17.11
N TYR A 98 -10.52 -2.99 17.24
CA TYR A 98 -9.68 -2.02 17.94
C TYR A 98 -10.16 -2.06 19.40
N PRO A 99 -9.45 -2.71 20.34
CA PRO A 99 -9.54 -2.21 21.72
C PRO A 99 -9.22 -0.73 21.58
N ALA A 100 -10.06 0.14 22.17
CA ALA A 100 -9.87 1.57 22.14
C ALA A 100 -8.37 1.84 22.36
N PHE A 101 -7.65 2.17 21.29
CA PHE A 101 -6.35 2.77 21.44
C PHE A 101 -6.74 4.11 22.03
N ASP A 102 -6.52 4.26 23.33
CA ASP A 102 -6.56 5.56 24.00
C ASP A 102 -5.52 6.41 23.27
N PHE A 103 -5.90 6.99 22.15
CA PHE A 103 -5.11 8.00 21.47
C PHE A 103 -5.10 9.18 22.44
N PRO A 104 -3.97 9.47 23.12
CA PRO A 104 -3.93 10.66 23.94
C PRO A 104 -4.20 11.84 23.01
N THR A 105 -5.29 12.56 23.25
CA THR A 105 -5.71 13.75 22.49
C THR A 105 -4.81 14.94 22.86
N THR A 106 -3.52 14.70 23.09
CA THR A 106 -2.59 15.72 23.51
C THR A 106 -1.73 16.10 22.33
N THR A 107 -1.81 17.38 21.95
CA THR A 107 -0.91 18.10 21.04
C THR A 107 0.51 18.15 21.62
N GLU A 108 1.09 17.01 21.98
CA GLU A 108 2.47 16.91 22.41
C GLU A 108 3.21 16.03 21.40
N ALA A 109 4.31 16.59 20.89
CA ALA A 109 5.16 15.99 19.89
C ALA A 109 5.46 14.53 20.26
N GLY A 110 5.25 13.63 19.28
CA GLY A 110 5.62 12.23 19.44
C GLY A 110 7.09 12.07 19.84
N PRO A 111 7.44 10.95 20.51
CA PRO A 111 8.80 10.74 20.99
C PRO A 111 9.80 10.85 19.83
N GLU A 112 10.81 11.70 20.02
CA GLU A 112 11.97 11.79 19.12
C GLU A 112 12.53 10.38 18.91
N LEU A 113 12.48 9.90 17.68
CA LEU A 113 13.15 8.67 17.29
C LEU A 113 14.65 8.86 17.60
N PRO A 114 15.31 7.91 18.30
CA PRO A 114 16.73 8.03 18.58
C PRO A 114 17.46 8.16 17.25
N ASN A 115 18.23 9.25 17.13
CA ASN A 115 19.06 9.55 15.97
C ASN A 115 19.88 8.30 15.61
N ALA A 116 19.75 7.84 14.36
CA ALA A 116 20.57 6.76 13.84
C ALA A 116 22.04 7.20 13.91
N ALA A 117 22.82 6.50 14.74
CA ALA A 117 24.25 6.70 14.88
C ALA A 117 25.03 6.17 13.66
#